data_AF-A0A383RE79-F1
#
_entry.id   AF-A0A383RE79-F1
#
_cell.length_a   1.000
_cell.length_b   1.000
_cell.length_c   1.000
_cell.angle_alpha   90.00
_cell.angle_beta   90.00
_cell.angle_gamma   90.00
#
_symmetry.space_group_name_H-M   'P 1'
#
loop_
_entity.id
_entity.type
_entity.pdbx_description
1 polymer ?
#
loop_
_entity_poly.entity_id
_entity_poly.type
_entity_poly.pdbx_seq_one_letter_code
_entity_poly.pdbx_strand_id
1 'polypeptide(L)'
;MSKYDSSLQSQNPISQAQNAVKTAHNAVSQAMSHPSDQSVYQAEQSLQHAERAVQQAADSDNPHPVQLAEEMLAAEQSRLNSIGADQLDSFEG
;
A
#
# COMPACT_ATOMS: atom_id res chain seq x y z
N MET A 1 -3.40 12.58 -29.70
CA MET A 1 -3.11 11.13 -29.60
C MET A 1 -2.33 10.91 -28.31
N SER A 2 -2.90 10.30 -27.27
CA SER A 2 -2.15 10.05 -25.99
C SER A 2 -2.61 8.81 -25.21
N LYS A 3 -3.55 8.00 -25.72
CA LYS A 3 -4.00 6.79 -24.99
C LYS A 3 -2.95 5.66 -24.96
N TYR A 4 -2.00 5.68 -25.91
CA TYR A 4 -0.94 4.67 -26.04
C TYR A 4 0.18 4.82 -25.00
N ASP A 5 0.56 6.06 -24.66
CA ASP A 5 1.56 6.33 -23.62
C ASP A 5 1.06 5.92 -22.23
N SER A 6 -0.21 6.23 -21.91
CA SER A 6 -0.82 5.79 -20.65
C SER A 6 -0.92 4.27 -20.52
N SER A 7 -1.17 3.54 -21.61
CA SER A 7 -1.19 2.07 -21.56
C SER A 7 0.19 1.45 -21.40
N LEU A 8 1.23 2.05 -22.01
CA LEU A 8 2.61 1.56 -21.87
C LEU A 8 3.21 1.91 -20.49
N GLN A 9 2.92 3.09 -19.93
CA GLN A 9 3.30 3.45 -18.57
C GLN A 9 2.57 2.61 -17.51
N SER A 10 1.29 2.27 -17.74
CA SER A 10 0.49 1.38 -16.88
C SER A 10 0.96 -0.07 -16.87
N GLN A 11 1.79 -0.48 -17.84
CA GLN A 11 2.27 -1.86 -17.98
C GLN A 11 3.65 -2.09 -17.37
N ASN A 12 4.30 -1.06 -16.80
CA ASN A 12 5.57 -1.25 -16.11
C ASN A 12 5.34 -1.76 -14.67
N PRO A 13 5.99 -2.88 -14.25
CA PRO A 13 5.91 -3.42 -12.88
C PRO A 13 6.21 -2.37 -11.80
N ILE A 14 7.15 -1.46 -12.03
CA ILE A 14 7.49 -0.37 -11.10
C ILE A 14 6.29 0.57 -10.92
N SER A 15 5.64 0.99 -12.01
CA SER A 15 4.45 1.84 -11.93
C SER A 15 3.31 1.14 -11.20
N GLN A 16 3.16 -0.18 -11.38
CA GLN A 16 2.14 -0.97 -10.69
C GLN A 16 2.41 -1.04 -9.19
N ALA A 17 3.66 -1.27 -8.78
CA ALA A 17 4.09 -1.25 -7.38
C ALA A 17 3.80 0.11 -6.74
N GLN A 18 4.23 1.21 -7.36
CA GLN A 18 4.02 2.57 -6.84
C GLN A 18 2.53 2.92 -6.71
N ASN A 19 1.72 2.57 -7.70
CA ASN A 19 0.28 2.81 -7.65
C ASN A 19 -0.39 1.96 -6.57
N ALA A 20 0.02 0.71 -6.41
CA ALA A 20 -0.52 -0.17 -5.39
C ALA A 20 -0.18 0.34 -3.97
N VAL A 21 1.06 0.77 -3.74
CA VAL A 21 1.49 1.42 -2.47
C VAL A 21 0.68 2.68 -2.19
N LYS A 22 0.44 3.53 -3.20
CA LYS A 22 -0.40 4.73 -3.05
C LYS A 22 -1.83 4.37 -2.66
N THR A 23 -2.40 3.34 -3.27
CA THR A 23 -3.74 2.85 -2.91
C THR A 23 -3.77 2.33 -1.47
N ALA A 24 -2.76 1.57 -1.06
CA ALA A 24 -2.63 1.08 0.31
C ALA A 24 -2.53 2.23 1.32
N HIS A 25 -1.71 3.25 1.04
CA HIS A 25 -1.62 4.45 1.87
C HIS A 25 -2.98 5.15 2.07
N ASN A 26 -3.77 5.30 1.00
CA ASN A 26 -5.09 5.91 1.09
C ASN A 26 -6.04 5.07 1.96
N ALA A 27 -6.03 3.76 1.80
CA ALA A 27 -6.87 2.85 2.58
C ALA A 27 -6.47 2.84 4.07
N VAL A 28 -5.17 2.79 4.37
CA VAL A 28 -4.65 2.90 5.74
C VAL A 28 -5.01 4.25 6.36
N SER A 29 -4.85 5.35 5.63
CA SER A 29 -5.23 6.69 6.11
C SER A 29 -6.74 6.78 6.41
N GLN A 30 -7.58 6.13 5.60
CA GLN A 30 -9.02 6.05 5.85
C GLN A 30 -9.34 5.22 7.09
N ALA A 31 -8.67 4.07 7.27
CA ALA A 31 -8.81 3.25 8.46
C ALA A 31 -8.34 3.98 9.73
N MET A 32 -7.24 4.73 9.68
CA MET A 32 -6.74 5.53 10.79
C MET A 32 -7.74 6.64 11.19
N SER A 33 -8.36 7.28 10.20
CA SER A 33 -9.29 8.39 10.47
C SER A 33 -10.65 7.90 10.98
N HIS A 34 -11.12 6.75 10.46
CA HIS A 34 -12.41 6.16 10.80
C HIS A 34 -12.22 4.64 10.98
N PRO A 35 -11.70 4.20 12.13
CA PRO A 35 -11.43 2.79 12.38
C PRO A 35 -12.73 2.01 12.47
N SER A 36 -12.85 1.01 11.61
CA SER A 36 -13.95 0.06 11.55
C SER A 36 -13.41 -1.25 10.97
N ASP A 37 -14.05 -2.38 11.27
CA ASP A 37 -13.63 -3.68 10.73
C ASP A 37 -13.53 -3.65 9.20
N GLN A 38 -14.46 -2.96 8.55
CA GLN A 38 -14.46 -2.82 7.10
C GLN A 38 -13.29 -1.98 6.57
N SER A 39 -12.96 -0.85 7.21
CA SER A 39 -11.86 0.01 6.77
C SER A 39 -10.50 -0.63 7.02
N VAL A 40 -10.35 -1.34 8.15
CA VAL A 40 -9.15 -2.14 8.45
C VAL A 40 -8.99 -3.26 7.44
N TYR A 41 -10.03 -4.06 7.18
CA TYR A 41 -9.98 -5.13 6.19
C TYR A 41 -9.62 -4.62 4.79
N GLN A 42 -10.20 -3.50 4.35
CA GLN A 42 -9.85 -2.89 3.06
C GLN A 42 -8.39 -2.42 3.00
N ALA A 43 -7.87 -1.88 4.09
CA ALA A 43 -6.47 -1.50 4.20
C ALA A 43 -5.55 -2.73 4.13
N GLU A 44 -5.86 -3.81 4.84
CA GLU A 44 -5.11 -5.07 4.78
C GLU A 44 -5.07 -5.65 3.37
N GLN A 45 -6.22 -5.71 2.68
CA GLN A 45 -6.29 -6.18 1.30
C GLN A 45 -5.44 -5.31 0.36
N SER A 46 -5.45 -3.99 0.56
CA SER A 46 -4.66 -3.06 -0.23
C SER A 46 -3.16 -3.23 0.01
N LEU A 47 -2.74 -3.46 1.26
CA LEU A 47 -1.34 -3.75 1.61
C LEU A 47 -0.86 -5.07 1.01
N GLN A 48 -1.67 -6.14 1.08
CA GLN A 48 -1.34 -7.43 0.46
C GLN A 48 -1.23 -7.34 -1.07
N HIS A 49 -2.02 -6.47 -1.70
CA HIS A 49 -1.91 -6.21 -3.13
C HIS A 49 -0.63 -5.43 -3.45
N ALA A 50 -0.33 -4.39 -2.65
CA ALA A 50 0.90 -3.61 -2.80
C ALA A 50 2.16 -4.46 -2.62
N GLU A 51 2.18 -5.35 -1.64
CA GLU A 51 3.29 -6.30 -1.42
C GLU A 51 3.55 -7.17 -2.64
N ARG A 52 2.50 -7.77 -3.20
CA ARG A 52 2.63 -8.59 -4.43
C ARG A 52 3.14 -7.78 -5.61
N ALA A 53 2.66 -6.54 -5.79
CA ALA A 53 3.10 -5.67 -6.87
C ALA A 53 4.58 -5.25 -6.71
N VAL A 54 5.01 -4.97 -5.48
CA VAL A 54 6.39 -4.65 -5.14
C VAL A 54 7.31 -5.85 -5.39
N GLN A 55 6.93 -7.05 -4.96
CA GLN A 55 7.67 -8.29 -5.22
C GLN A 55 7.82 -8.54 -6.73
N GLN A 56 6.77 -8.30 -7.52
CA GLN A 56 6.84 -8.41 -8.98
C GLN A 56 7.75 -7.36 -9.63
N ALA A 57 7.87 -6.18 -9.01
CA ALA A 57 8.76 -5.13 -9.48
C ALA A 57 10.23 -5.36 -9.08
N ALA A 58 10.51 -6.20 -8.08
CA ALA A 58 11.86 -6.50 -7.62
C ALA A 58 12.75 -7.13 -8.72
N ASP A 59 12.15 -7.83 -9.68
CA ASP A 59 12.84 -8.41 -10.84
C ASP A 59 13.12 -7.38 -11.96
N SER A 60 12.77 -6.11 -11.76
CA SER A 60 12.99 -5.06 -12.77
C SER A 60 14.43 -4.54 -12.80
N ASP A 61 14.87 -4.05 -13.97
CA ASP A 61 16.24 -3.54 -14.18
C ASP A 61 16.60 -2.29 -13.37
N ASN A 62 15.65 -1.70 -12.64
CA ASN A 62 15.88 -0.50 -11.83
C ASN A 62 15.39 -0.68 -10.38
N PRO A 63 16.30 -0.95 -9.43
CA PRO A 63 15.92 -1.29 -8.06
C PRO A 63 15.53 -0.08 -7.20
N HIS A 64 15.99 1.14 -7.51
CA HIS A 64 15.74 2.32 -6.67
C HIS A 64 14.24 2.64 -6.46
N PRO A 65 13.42 2.71 -7.54
CA PRO A 65 11.99 2.93 -7.40
C PRO A 65 11.27 1.83 -6.61
N VAL A 66 11.78 0.60 -6.65
CA VAL A 66 11.23 -0.55 -5.94
C VAL A 66 11.54 -0.45 -4.45
N GLN A 67 12.79 -0.13 -4.10
CA GLN A 67 13.20 0.09 -2.70
C GLN A 67 12.37 1.18 -2.03
N LEU A 68 12.14 2.30 -2.71
CA LEU A 68 11.25 3.33 -2.19
C LEU A 68 9.82 2.82 -1.96
N ALA A 69 9.30 2.00 -2.89
CA ALA A 69 7.98 1.41 -2.75
C ALA A 69 7.91 0.41 -1.58
N GLU A 70 8.98 -0.38 -1.35
CA GLU A 70 9.13 -1.27 -0.19
C GLU A 70 9.14 -0.51 1.14
N GLU A 71 9.94 0.56 1.23
CA GLU A 71 10.02 1.39 2.44
C GLU A 71 8.67 2.02 2.80
N MET A 72 7.98 2.57 1.79
CA MET A 72 6.65 3.13 1.97
C MET A 72 5.64 2.05 2.38
N LEU A 73 5.68 0.87 1.76
CA LEU A 73 4.80 -0.24 2.12
C LEU A 73 5.00 -0.68 3.58
N ALA A 74 6.24 -0.84 4.02
CA ALA A 74 6.58 -1.23 5.38
C ALA A 74 6.09 -0.19 6.41
N ALA A 75 6.19 1.10 6.08
CA ALA A 75 5.66 2.17 6.92
C ALA A 75 4.13 2.08 7.08
N GLU A 76 3.40 1.82 6.00
CA GLU A 76 1.94 1.70 6.05
C GLU A 76 1.47 0.42 6.76
N GLN A 77 2.19 -0.70 6.64
CA GLN A 77 1.93 -1.91 7.44
C GLN A 77 2.07 -1.64 8.93
N SER A 78 3.13 -0.92 9.32
CA SER A 78 3.35 -0.53 10.71
C SER A 78 2.24 0.38 11.24
N ARG A 79 1.77 1.33 10.42
CA ARG A 79 0.64 2.20 10.75
C ARG A 79 -0.67 1.43 10.92
N LEU A 80 -0.99 0.50 10.02
CA LEU A 80 -2.23 -0.28 10.15
C LEU A 80 -2.21 -1.14 11.42
N ASN A 81 -1.07 -1.75 11.75
CA ASN A 81 -0.90 -2.54 12.97
C ASN A 81 -1.10 -1.71 14.25
N SER A 82 -0.81 -0.41 14.23
CA SER A 82 -1.04 0.44 15.41
C SER A 82 -2.52 0.67 15.69
N ILE A 83 -3.42 0.58 14.70
CA ILE A 83 -4.89 0.65 14.93
C ILE A 83 -5.33 -0.48 15.86
N GLY A 84 -4.86 -1.70 15.59
CA GLY A 84 -5.19 -2.86 16.40
C GLY A 84 -4.64 -2.75 17.83
N ALA A 85 -3.51 -2.08 18.02
CA ALA A 85 -2.94 -1.81 19.34
C ALA A 85 -3.71 -0.71 20.11
N ASP A 86 -4.07 0.40 19.44
CA ASP A 86 -4.82 1.51 20.06
C ASP A 86 -6.24 1.07 20.49
N GLN A 87 -6.87 0.17 19.73
CA GLN A 87 -8.20 -0.32 20.07
C GLN A 87 -8.19 -1.24 21.31
N LEU A 88 -7.07 -1.88 21.64
CA LEU A 88 -6.92 -2.70 22.84
C LEU A 88 -6.71 -1.85 24.10
N ASP A 89 -6.00 -0.73 24.00
CA ASP A 89 -5.77 0.22 25.11
C ASP A 89 -7.07 0.95 25.51
N SER A 90 -8.03 1.07 24.58
CA SER A 90 -9.31 1.74 24.78
C SER A 90 -10.29 1.01 25.72
N PHE A 91 -10.04 -0.26 26.07
CA PHE A 91 -10.93 -1.09 26.90
C PHE A 91 -10.47 -1.28 28.36
N GLU A 92 -9.31 -0.73 28.76
CA GLU A 92 -8.78 -0.80 30.13
C GLU A 92 -8.96 0.52 30.93
N GLY A 93 -10.13 1.17 30.81
CA GLY A 93 -10.46 2.44 31.49
C GLY A 93 -11.68 2.37 32.39
#